data_AF-A0A9E2C3M2-F1
#
_entry.id   AF-A0A9E2C3M2-F1
#
_cell.length_a   1.000
_cell.length_b   1.000
_cell.length_c   1.000
_cell.angle_alpha   90.00
_cell.angle_beta   90.00
_cell.angle_gamma   90.00
#
_symmetry.space_group_name_H-M   'P 1'
#
loop_
_entity.id
_entity.type
_entity.pdbx_description
1 polymer ?
#
loop_
_entity_poly.entity_id
_entity_poly.type
_entity_poly.pdbx_seq_one_letter_code
_entity_poly.pdbx_strand_id
1 'polypeptide(L)'
;MRKLIFIGFVVVGTILGLLLAASASWGARLVVMSFGALAGAAVGGAFSGIGKRGRAPQLGDRALRGLGTTSEDLMDNYWRDEGHPQFMKPPSPDNKQFGGSSGMTD
;
A
#
# COMPACT_ATOMS: atom_id res chain seq x y z
N MET A 1 23.89 0.99 -4.74
CA MET A 1 23.79 2.20 -3.88
C MET A 1 22.69 2.10 -2.83
N ARG A 2 21.42 1.80 -3.19
CA ARG A 2 20.29 1.72 -2.22
C ARG A 2 20.57 0.80 -1.01
N LYS A 3 21.07 -0.42 -1.26
CA LYS A 3 21.45 -1.37 -0.19
C LYS A 3 22.50 -0.80 0.78
N LEU A 4 23.45 -0.01 0.30
CA LEU A 4 24.49 0.61 1.13
C LEU A 4 23.91 1.71 2.02
N ILE A 5 22.95 2.49 1.51
CA ILE A 5 22.24 3.50 2.29
C ILE A 5 21.50 2.82 3.46
N PHE A 6 20.77 1.74 3.17
CA PHE A 6 20.09 0.95 4.20
C PHE A 6 21.06 0.42 5.27
N ILE A 7 22.14 -0.27 4.85
CA ILE A 7 23.14 -0.82 5.77
C ILE A 7 23.78 0.30 6.59
N GLY A 8 24.06 1.45 5.99
CA GLY A 8 24.62 2.61 6.69
C GLY A 8 23.74 3.07 7.86
N PHE A 9 22.43 3.25 7.62
CA PHE A 9 21.50 3.64 8.69
C PHE A 9 21.40 2.59 9.81
N VAL A 10 21.41 1.29 9.47
CA VAL A 10 21.41 0.21 10.47
C VAL A 10 22.67 0.23 11.32
N VAL A 11 23.84 0.40 10.71
CA VAL A 11 25.13 0.47 11.41
C VAL A 11 25.17 1.70 12.32
N VAL A 12 24.76 2.87 11.83
CA VAL A 12 24.69 4.09 12.63
C VAL A 12 23.76 3.92 13.83
N GLY A 13 22.56 3.37 13.63
CA GLY A 13 21.62 3.09 14.72
C GLY A 13 22.18 2.13 15.77
N THR A 14 22.87 1.07 15.33
CA THR A 14 23.54 0.12 16.23
C THR A 14 24.64 0.79 17.06
N ILE A 15 25.47 1.64 16.44
CA ILE A 15 26.56 2.36 17.12
C ILE A 15 25.99 3.35 18.15
N LEU A 16 24.95 4.09 17.80
CA LEU A 16 24.25 4.99 18.75
C LEU A 16 23.69 4.20 19.94
N GLY A 17 23.07 3.05 19.69
CA GLY A 17 22.58 2.18 20.77
C GLY A 17 23.70 1.66 21.67
N LEU A 18 24.84 1.29 21.08
CA LEU A 18 26.04 0.86 21.81
C LEU A 18 26.61 1.98 22.71
N LEU A 19 26.63 3.23 22.21
CA LEU A 19 27.11 4.40 22.94
C LEU A 19 26.18 4.77 24.10
N LEU A 20 24.86 4.75 23.87
CA LEU A 20 23.85 5.06 24.89
C LEU A 20 23.87 4.07 26.06
N ALA A 21 24.18 2.80 25.78
CA ALA A 21 24.26 1.74 26.78
C ALA A 21 25.70 1.38 27.17
N ALA A 22 26.67 2.30 26.97
CA ALA A 22 28.08 2.03 27.21
C ALA A 22 28.40 1.67 28.68
N SER A 23 27.66 2.23 29.64
CA SER A 23 27.80 1.96 31.07
C SER A 23 26.87 0.84 31.58
N ALA A 24 26.04 0.26 30.71
CA ALA A 24 25.07 -0.75 31.09
C ALA A 24 25.69 -2.17 31.08
N SER A 25 24.97 -3.12 31.68
CA SER A 25 25.32 -4.54 31.59
C SER A 25 25.32 -5.03 30.13
N TRP A 26 26.08 -6.08 29.86
CA TRP A 26 26.22 -6.61 28.50
C TRP A 26 24.87 -6.97 27.86
N GLY A 27 23.96 -7.58 28.63
CA GLY A 27 22.61 -7.91 28.17
C GLY A 27 21.78 -6.67 27.80
N ALA A 28 21.77 -5.64 28.66
CA ALA A 28 21.07 -4.40 28.37
C ALA A 28 21.66 -3.68 27.14
N ARG A 29 22.98 -3.73 26.98
CA ARG A 29 23.68 -3.16 25.83
C ARG A 29 23.24 -3.81 24.52
N LEU A 30 23.13 -5.14 24.47
CA LEU A 30 22.63 -5.86 23.30
C LEU A 30 21.20 -5.46 22.95
N VAL A 31 20.31 -5.34 23.95
CA VAL A 31 18.91 -4.93 23.73
C VAL A 31 18.86 -3.54 23.11
N VAL A 32 19.57 -2.57 23.68
CA VAL A 32 19.58 -1.18 23.18
C VAL A 32 20.20 -1.08 21.79
N MET A 33 21.26 -1.85 21.51
CA MET A 33 21.82 -1.98 20.16
C MET A 33 20.81 -2.52 19.15
N SER A 34 20.04 -3.55 19.51
CA SER A 34 18.99 -4.10 18.65
C SER A 34 17.89 -3.10 18.36
N PHE A 35 17.46 -2.31 19.36
CA PHE A 35 16.51 -1.21 19.15
C PHE A 35 17.08 -0.13 18.23
N GLY A 36 18.34 0.26 18.43
CA GLY A 36 19.03 1.20 17.56
C GLY A 36 19.13 0.69 16.12
N ALA A 37 19.48 -0.58 15.94
CA ALA A 37 19.51 -1.24 14.63
C ALA A 37 18.13 -1.25 13.96
N LEU A 38 17.07 -1.56 14.71
CA LEU A 38 15.69 -1.59 14.22
C LEU A 38 15.20 -0.19 13.81
N ALA A 39 15.49 0.84 14.61
CA ALA A 39 15.18 2.23 14.28
C ALA A 39 15.95 2.68 13.03
N GLY A 40 17.24 2.37 12.96
CA GLY A 40 18.07 2.59 11.78
C GLY A 40 17.53 1.87 10.54
N ALA A 41 17.06 0.63 10.67
CA ALA A 41 16.45 -0.13 9.58
C ALA A 41 15.15 0.51 9.08
N ALA A 42 14.28 0.99 9.98
CA ALA A 42 13.03 1.64 9.59
C ALA A 42 13.29 2.91 8.77
N VAL A 43 14.19 3.78 9.25
CA VAL A 43 14.59 5.01 8.57
C VAL A 43 15.31 4.68 7.26
N GLY A 44 16.31 3.81 7.30
CA GLY A 44 17.08 3.39 6.14
C GLY A 44 16.22 2.71 5.07
N GLY A 45 15.21 1.96 5.47
CA GLY A 45 14.26 1.29 4.56
C GLY A 45 13.40 2.29 3.80
N ALA A 46 12.95 3.35 4.47
CA ALA A 46 12.21 4.45 3.86
C ALA A 46 13.07 5.19 2.82
N PHE A 47 14.30 5.59 3.18
CA PHE A 47 15.20 6.32 2.29
C PHE A 47 15.79 5.46 1.16
N SER A 48 16.07 4.18 1.43
CA SER A 48 16.57 3.24 0.40
C SER A 48 15.48 2.83 -0.60
N GLY A 49 14.20 3.13 -0.34
CA GLY A 49 13.08 2.71 -1.17
C GLY A 49 12.95 1.19 -1.28
N ILE A 50 13.46 0.44 -0.30
CA ILE A 50 13.46 -1.03 -0.30
C ILE A 50 12.03 -1.59 -0.20
N GLY A 51 11.09 -0.84 0.39
CA GLY A 51 9.66 -1.17 0.42
C GLY A 51 8.84 -0.73 -0.82
N LYS A 52 9.42 0.04 -1.75
CA LYS A 52 8.68 0.55 -2.92
C LYS A 52 8.53 -0.46 -4.07
N ARG A 53 9.07 -1.67 -3.93
CA ARG A 53 9.05 -2.69 -5.00
C ARG A 53 7.68 -3.32 -5.27
N GLY A 54 6.66 -3.09 -4.44
CA GLY A 54 5.32 -3.66 -4.64
C GLY A 54 4.28 -2.71 -5.23
N ARG A 55 4.53 -1.40 -5.34
CA ARG A 55 3.50 -0.43 -5.79
C ARG A 55 4.09 0.88 -6.30
N ALA A 56 4.99 0.82 -7.26
CA ALA A 56 5.09 1.93 -8.20
C ALA A 56 4.03 1.62 -9.26
N PRO A 57 2.88 2.33 -9.28
CA PRO A 57 1.97 2.18 -10.40
C PRO A 57 2.78 2.55 -11.63
N GLN A 58 2.75 1.71 -12.67
CA GLN A 58 3.42 2.06 -13.90
C GLN A 58 2.84 3.41 -14.34
N LEU A 59 3.65 4.27 -14.97
CA LEU A 59 3.20 5.62 -15.34
C LEU A 59 1.91 5.55 -16.20
N GLY A 60 1.72 4.45 -16.94
CA GLY A 60 0.47 4.10 -17.63
C GLY A 60 -0.72 3.81 -16.69
N ASP A 61 -0.53 3.07 -15.59
CA ASP A 61 -1.59 2.78 -14.60
C ASP A 61 -2.09 4.06 -13.91
N ARG A 62 -1.22 5.06 -13.71
CA ARG A 62 -1.64 6.37 -13.17
C ARG A 62 -2.45 7.19 -14.15
N ALA A 63 -2.14 7.09 -15.45
CA ALA A 63 -2.90 7.77 -16.50
C ALA A 63 -4.29 7.12 -16.69
N LEU A 64 -4.39 5.83 -16.41
CA LEU A 64 -5.64 5.06 -16.51
C LEU A 64 -6.48 5.08 -15.22
N ARG A 65 -5.87 5.42 -14.07
CA ARG A 65 -6.56 5.50 -12.79
C ARG A 65 -7.63 6.59 -12.79
N GLY A 66 -8.84 6.25 -12.37
CA GLY A 66 -10.00 7.14 -12.38
C GLY A 66 -10.84 7.07 -13.66
N LEU A 67 -10.41 6.32 -14.68
CA LEU A 67 -11.23 5.99 -15.86
C LEU A 67 -12.18 4.82 -15.60
N GLY A 68 -12.12 4.19 -14.42
CA GLY A 68 -13.04 3.11 -14.06
C GLY A 68 -12.77 1.78 -14.78
N THR A 69 -11.59 1.62 -15.38
CA THR A 69 -11.20 0.44 -16.17
C THR A 69 -10.01 -0.32 -15.59
N THR A 70 -9.24 0.30 -14.68
CA THR A 70 -8.13 -0.36 -14.01
C THR A 70 -8.63 -1.34 -12.95
N SER A 71 -7.86 -2.38 -12.65
CA SER A 71 -8.23 -3.36 -11.62
C SER A 71 -8.46 -2.70 -10.25
N GLU A 72 -7.67 -1.68 -9.90
CA GLU A 72 -7.89 -0.89 -8.68
C GLU A 72 -9.23 -0.14 -8.70
N ASP A 73 -9.56 0.53 -9.80
CA ASP A 73 -10.82 1.28 -9.90
C ASP A 73 -12.04 0.34 -9.86
N LEU A 74 -11.93 -0.87 -10.41
CA LEU A 74 -12.96 -1.90 -10.35
C LEU A 74 -13.17 -2.42 -8.92
N MET A 75 -12.08 -2.56 -8.15
CA MET A 75 -12.15 -2.96 -6.75
C MET A 75 -12.76 -1.86 -5.87
N ASP A 76 -12.37 -0.61 -6.08
CA ASP A 76 -12.88 0.53 -5.30
C ASP A 76 -14.38 0.77 -5.56
N ASN A 77 -14.86 0.48 -6.78
CA ASN A 77 -16.27 0.61 -7.17
C ASN A 77 -17.04 -0.73 -7.18
N TYR A 78 -16.47 -1.80 -6.62
CA TYR A 78 -17.05 -3.15 -6.69
C TYR A 78 -18.47 -3.21 -6.13
N TRP A 79 -18.77 -2.44 -5.08
CA TRP A 79 -20.10 -2.41 -4.48
C TRP A 79 -21.18 -1.86 -5.43
N ARG A 80 -20.82 -1.02 -6.40
CA ARG A 80 -21.73 -0.43 -7.40
C ARG A 80 -21.74 -1.27 -8.68
N ASP A 81 -20.55 -1.59 -9.18
CA ASP A 81 -20.35 -2.12 -10.52
C ASP A 81 -20.06 -3.63 -10.53
N GLU A 82 -19.92 -4.28 -9.38
CA GLU A 82 -19.69 -5.73 -9.23
C GLU A 82 -18.46 -6.25 -10.00
N GLY A 83 -17.48 -5.38 -10.21
CA GLY A 83 -16.25 -5.69 -10.96
C GLY A 83 -16.37 -5.44 -12.47
N HIS A 84 -17.47 -4.86 -12.94
CA HIS A 84 -17.60 -4.37 -14.31
C HIS A 84 -17.06 -2.95 -14.46
N PRO A 85 -16.48 -2.61 -15.62
CA PRO A 85 -16.22 -1.22 -15.95
C PRO A 85 -17.51 -0.41 -15.94
N GLN A 86 -17.38 0.89 -15.70
CA GLN A 86 -18.51 1.83 -15.71
C GLN A 86 -19.40 1.64 -16.95
N PHE A 87 -20.72 1.56 -16.73
CA PHE A 87 -21.75 1.36 -17.77
C PHE A 87 -21.67 0.04 -18.57
N MET A 88 -20.78 -0.88 -18.21
CA MET A 88 -20.64 -2.19 -18.85
C MET A 88 -21.25 -3.32 -18.01
N LYS A 89 -21.94 -2.98 -16.91
CA LYS A 89 -22.66 -3.95 -16.09
C LYS A 89 -23.81 -4.54 -16.92
N PRO A 90 -23.87 -5.87 -17.10
CA PRO A 90 -24.98 -6.49 -17.80
C PRO A 90 -26.28 -6.27 -17.01
N PRO A 91 -27.46 -6.24 -17.67
CA PRO A 91 -28.74 -6.22 -16.99
C PRO A 91 -28.81 -7.39 -16.00
N SER A 92 -28.87 -7.10 -14.70
CA SER A 92 -28.96 -8.14 -13.67
C SER A 92 -30.31 -8.84 -13.81
N PRO A 93 -30.39 -10.19 -13.82
CA PRO A 93 -31.66 -10.91 -13.95
C PRO A 93 -32.70 -10.57 -12.86
N ASP A 94 -32.28 -9.94 -11.76
CA ASP A 94 -33.12 -9.52 -10.65
C ASP A 94 -33.71 -8.11 -10.81
N ASN A 95 -33.42 -7.41 -11.92
CA ASN A 95 -34.05 -6.13 -12.24
C ASN A 95 -35.51 -6.34 -12.66
N LYS A 96 -36.39 -6.58 -11.68
CA LYS A 96 -37.83 -6.43 -11.84
C LYS A 96 -38.08 -5.13 -12.60
N GLN A 97 -38.65 -5.29 -13.79
CA GLN A 97 -39.05 -4.24 -14.71
C GLN A 97 -40.09 -3.35 -14.00
N PHE A 98 -39.65 -2.39 -13.19
CA PHE A 98 -40.52 -1.46 -12.52
C PHE A 98 -41.00 -0.41 -13.52
N GLY A 99 -42.18 -0.68 -14.09
CA GLY A 99 -43.21 0.33 -14.31
C GLY A 99 -43.15 1.12 -15.61
N GLY A 100 -43.97 0.71 -16.57
CA GLY A 100 -44.31 1.55 -17.73
C GLY A 100 -45.24 0.90 -18.77
N SER A 101 -46.12 -0.03 -18.38
CA SER A 101 -47.13 -0.60 -19.28
C SER A 101 -48.43 -0.85 -18.51
N SER A 102 -49.08 0.22 -18.07
CA SER A 102 -50.46 0.16 -17.58
C SER A 102 -51.05 1.56 -17.59
N GLY A 103 -51.65 1.95 -18.71
CA GLY A 103 -52.30 3.26 -18.83
C GLY A 103 -52.67 3.63 -20.24
N MET A 104 -53.50 2.81 -20.90
CA MET A 104 -54.42 3.22 -21.95
C MET A 104 -55.45 2.10 -22.10
N THR A 105 -56.48 2.19 -21.28
CA THR A 105 -57.79 1.60 -21.56
C THR A 105 -58.54 2.54 -22.50
N ASP A 106 -59.38 1.92 -23.32
CA ASP A 106 -60.44 2.44 -24.20
C ASP A 106 -60.07 2.65 -25.68
#